data_AF-A0A9E2UZ83-F1
#
_entry.id   AF-A0A9E2UZ83-F1
#
_cell.length_a   1.000
_cell.length_b   1.000
_cell.length_c   1.000
_cell.angle_alpha   90.00
_cell.angle_beta   90.00
_cell.angle_gamma   90.00
#
_symmetry.space_group_name_H-M   'P 1'
#
loop_
_entity.id
_entity.type
_entity.pdbx_description
1 polymer ?
#
loop_
_entity_poly.entity_id
_entity_poly.type
_entity_poly.pdbx_seq_one_letter_code
_entity_poly.pdbx_strand_id
1 'polypeptide(L)'
;MTEAKEDAMEQRLRWMEENVNGAYNAKHPEGHERAEYHCTNSGTCIIVCCYINALGKVLLKGGPPKKGPSGYRRRDFERFQTFLQCCMSDFLNESDAMTLPPTPKRKSGGDEWLYEVFRCGFVHGYPGANVAWGRNPGLNRYWFHNHGRLTLNIDELVRGFHRGIVEFRGLVAADAELRSRFLEYIVAD
;
A
#
# COMPACT_ATOMS: atom_id res chain seq x y z
N MET A 1 -37.14 5.33 -6.76
CA MET A 1 -35.83 5.18 -6.08
C MET A 1 -34.84 6.02 -6.85
N THR A 2 -34.48 7.18 -6.31
CA THR A 2 -33.39 8.00 -6.85
C THR A 2 -32.08 7.29 -6.55
N GLU A 3 -31.32 6.93 -7.58
CA GLU A 3 -29.92 6.53 -7.40
C GLU A 3 -29.22 7.65 -6.65
N ALA A 4 -28.74 7.36 -5.44
CA ALA A 4 -27.93 8.31 -4.70
C ALA A 4 -26.70 8.61 -5.55
N LYS A 5 -26.53 9.87 -5.95
CA LYS A 5 -25.39 10.33 -6.73
C LYS A 5 -24.13 9.97 -5.94
N GLU A 6 -23.31 9.09 -6.49
CA GLU A 6 -22.04 8.67 -5.90
C GLU A 6 -21.21 9.91 -5.55
N ASP A 7 -20.82 10.02 -4.27
CA ASP A 7 -20.04 11.17 -3.83
C ASP A 7 -18.58 11.10 -4.30
N ALA A 8 -17.88 12.22 -4.19
CA ALA A 8 -16.54 12.35 -4.76
C ALA A 8 -15.48 11.46 -4.07
N MET A 9 -15.72 11.05 -2.81
CA MET A 9 -14.86 10.10 -2.12
C MET A 9 -15.01 8.72 -2.75
N GLU A 10 -16.25 8.23 -2.88
CA GLU A 10 -16.50 6.90 -3.45
C GLU A 10 -16.00 6.80 -4.89
N GLN A 11 -16.20 7.84 -5.71
CA GLN A 11 -15.63 7.90 -7.06
C GLN A 11 -14.11 7.76 -7.06
N ARG A 12 -13.42 8.40 -6.12
CA ARG A 12 -11.95 8.35 -6.02
C ARG A 12 -11.47 6.98 -5.54
N LEU A 13 -12.15 6.40 -4.55
CA LEU A 13 -11.82 5.06 -4.03
C LEU A 13 -12.03 4.00 -5.12
N ARG A 14 -13.15 4.04 -5.84
CA ARG A 14 -13.40 3.17 -6.99
C ARG A 14 -12.30 3.28 -8.04
N TRP A 15 -11.92 4.50 -8.40
CA TRP A 15 -10.84 4.73 -9.36
C TRP A 15 -9.49 4.15 -8.89
N MET A 16 -9.18 4.22 -7.59
CA MET A 16 -7.98 3.57 -7.03
C MET A 16 -8.06 2.05 -7.13
N GLU A 17 -9.21 1.46 -6.78
CA GLU A 17 -9.44 0.01 -6.85
C GLU A 17 -9.33 -0.48 -8.31
N GLU A 18 -9.90 0.25 -9.27
CA GLU A 18 -9.79 -0.03 -10.72
C GLU A 18 -8.33 0.01 -11.20
N ASN A 19 -7.55 1.01 -10.80
CA ASN A 19 -6.13 1.09 -11.16
C ASN A 19 -5.31 -0.05 -10.55
N VAL A 20 -5.54 -0.37 -9.28
CA VAL A 20 -4.87 -1.52 -8.63
C VAL A 20 -5.22 -2.80 -9.36
N ASN A 21 -6.49 -3.02 -9.69
CA ASN A 21 -6.94 -4.20 -10.43
C ASN A 21 -6.36 -4.26 -11.84
N GLY A 22 -6.27 -3.13 -12.54
CA GLY A 22 -5.64 -3.06 -13.86
C GLY A 22 -4.16 -3.44 -13.80
N ALA A 23 -3.40 -2.86 -12.87
CA ALA A 23 -2.00 -3.19 -12.67
C ALA A 23 -1.79 -4.66 -12.22
N TYR A 24 -2.62 -5.14 -11.30
CA TYR A 24 -2.56 -6.50 -10.77
C TYR A 24 -2.82 -7.58 -11.84
N ASN A 25 -3.70 -7.27 -12.80
CA ASN A 25 -4.04 -8.20 -13.88
C ASN A 25 -3.21 -7.99 -15.15
N ALA A 26 -2.32 -6.98 -15.19
CA ALA A 26 -1.46 -6.75 -16.34
C ALA A 26 -0.65 -8.00 -16.68
N LYS A 27 -0.64 -8.37 -17.96
CA LYS A 27 0.14 -9.48 -18.51
C LYS A 27 1.33 -8.97 -19.29
N HIS A 28 2.30 -9.84 -19.52
CA HIS A 28 3.37 -9.54 -20.46
C HIS A 28 2.79 -9.32 -21.88
N PRO A 29 3.39 -8.44 -22.69
CA PRO A 29 2.91 -8.18 -24.04
C PRO A 29 3.02 -9.43 -24.92
N GLU A 30 2.23 -9.47 -26.00
CA GLU A 30 2.33 -10.51 -27.02
C GLU A 30 3.76 -10.62 -27.56
N GLY A 31 4.23 -11.85 -27.78
CA GLY A 31 5.61 -12.15 -28.19
C GLY A 31 6.64 -12.24 -27.06
N HIS A 32 6.28 -11.93 -25.81
CA HIS A 32 7.13 -12.20 -24.65
C HIS A 32 7.07 -13.69 -24.25
N GLU A 33 8.18 -14.28 -23.79
CA GLU A 33 8.28 -15.69 -23.35
C GLU A 33 7.28 -16.08 -22.23
N ARG A 34 6.67 -15.06 -21.60
CA ARG A 34 5.73 -15.19 -20.49
C ARG A 34 4.39 -14.47 -20.76
N ALA A 35 4.00 -14.29 -22.01
CA ALA A 35 2.78 -13.56 -22.42
C ALA A 35 1.50 -14.03 -21.70
N GLU A 36 1.41 -15.32 -21.37
CA GLU A 36 0.24 -15.87 -20.66
C GLU A 36 0.20 -15.55 -19.16
N TYR A 37 1.34 -15.17 -18.59
CA TYR A 37 1.52 -14.91 -17.17
C TYR A 37 1.33 -13.44 -16.82
N HIS A 38 0.80 -13.19 -15.63
CA HIS A 38 0.74 -11.85 -15.07
C HIS A 38 2.14 -11.30 -14.80
N CYS A 39 2.30 -10.01 -15.07
CA CYS A 39 3.48 -9.26 -14.66
C CYS A 39 3.60 -9.33 -13.14
N THR A 40 4.65 -9.97 -12.63
CA THR A 40 5.06 -9.86 -11.22
C THR A 40 5.96 -8.64 -11.01
N ASN A 41 5.72 -7.57 -11.76
CA ASN A 41 6.52 -6.36 -11.64
C ASN A 41 6.04 -5.55 -10.44
N SER A 42 6.94 -4.75 -9.89
CA SER A 42 6.71 -3.90 -8.73
C SER A 42 5.60 -2.85 -8.91
N GLY A 43 5.06 -2.66 -10.12
CA GLY A 43 4.10 -1.62 -10.45
C GLY A 43 2.85 -1.66 -9.57
N THR A 44 2.21 -2.83 -9.46
CA THR A 44 1.04 -3.02 -8.60
C THR A 44 1.34 -2.65 -7.15
N CYS A 45 2.48 -3.11 -6.63
CA CYS A 45 2.87 -2.88 -5.26
C CYS A 45 3.20 -1.41 -4.98
N ILE A 46 3.85 -0.73 -5.93
CA ILE A 46 4.12 0.70 -5.86
C ILE A 46 2.81 1.48 -5.81
N ILE A 47 1.84 1.14 -6.67
CA ILE A 47 0.51 1.77 -6.70
C ILE A 47 -0.18 1.60 -5.35
N VAL A 48 -0.25 0.37 -4.84
CA VAL A 48 -0.83 0.08 -3.51
C VAL A 48 -0.15 0.91 -2.43
N CYS A 49 1.19 0.92 -2.38
CA CYS A 49 1.93 1.71 -1.40
C CYS A 49 1.68 3.23 -1.54
N CYS A 50 1.54 3.74 -2.76
CA CYS A 50 1.19 5.14 -2.99
C CYS A 50 -0.22 5.48 -2.47
N TYR A 51 -1.19 4.58 -2.65
CA TYR A 51 -2.55 4.78 -2.16
C TYR A 51 -2.65 4.64 -0.65
N ILE A 52 -1.94 3.69 -0.02
CA ILE A 52 -1.79 3.61 1.44
C ILE A 52 -1.30 4.96 2.00
N ASN A 53 -0.26 5.55 1.40
CA ASN A 53 0.25 6.86 1.82
C ASN A 53 -0.78 7.98 1.64
N ALA A 54 -1.48 8.00 0.50
CA ALA A 54 -2.48 9.03 0.18
C ALA A 54 -3.71 8.95 1.10
N LEU A 55 -4.18 7.76 1.44
CA LEU A 55 -5.32 7.56 2.33
C LEU A 55 -4.92 7.80 3.79
N GLY A 56 -3.71 7.43 4.19
CA GLY A 56 -3.17 7.79 5.50
C GLY A 56 -3.05 9.30 5.71
N LYS A 57 -2.74 10.06 4.65
CA LYS A 57 -2.80 11.52 4.66
C LYS A 57 -4.21 12.05 4.92
N VAL A 58 -5.24 11.39 4.39
CA VAL A 58 -6.64 11.74 4.70
C VAL A 58 -6.95 11.47 6.17
N LEU A 59 -6.56 10.31 6.71
CA LEU A 59 -6.73 10.00 8.14
C LEU A 59 -6.03 11.02 9.05
N LEU A 60 -4.93 11.61 8.58
CA LEU A 60 -4.21 12.70 9.25
C LEU A 60 -4.71 14.11 8.86
N LYS A 61 -5.87 14.24 8.23
CA LYS A 61 -6.49 15.53 7.85
C LYS A 61 -5.56 16.45 7.04
N GLY A 62 -4.84 15.88 6.06
CA GLY A 62 -3.86 16.59 5.22
C GLY A 62 -2.40 16.47 5.70
N GLY A 63 -2.19 15.98 6.93
CA GLY A 63 -0.88 15.69 7.52
C GLY A 63 -0.40 16.75 8.52
N PRO A 64 0.55 16.40 9.42
CA PRO A 64 1.09 17.31 10.43
C PRO A 64 1.91 18.45 9.79
N PRO A 65 2.09 19.65 10.40
CA PRO A 65 2.82 20.80 9.85
C PRO A 65 4.26 20.52 9.36
N LYS A 66 4.79 21.26 8.36
CA LYS A 66 6.13 20.99 7.76
C LYS A 66 7.22 21.39 8.77
N LYS A 67 7.91 20.43 9.37
CA LYS A 67 9.13 20.70 10.17
C LYS A 67 10.39 20.25 9.43
N GLY A 68 10.96 21.16 8.64
CA GLY A 68 12.31 21.04 8.04
C GLY A 68 12.53 19.90 7.03
N PRO A 69 13.72 19.83 6.40
CA PRO A 69 14.04 18.85 5.36
C PRO A 69 13.99 17.39 5.85
N SER A 70 14.32 17.15 7.12
CA SER A 70 14.24 15.84 7.76
C SER A 70 12.82 15.43 8.14
N GLY A 71 11.90 16.39 8.32
CA GLY A 71 10.50 16.11 8.66
C GLY A 71 9.67 15.60 7.47
N TYR A 72 10.08 15.87 6.23
CA TYR A 72 9.37 15.39 5.04
C TYR A 72 9.32 13.85 4.97
N ARG A 73 10.48 13.19 5.14
CA ARG A 73 10.56 11.72 5.12
C ARG A 73 9.81 11.07 6.28
N ARG A 74 9.83 11.71 7.45
CA ARG A 74 9.11 11.23 8.64
C ARG A 74 7.60 11.34 8.45
N ARG A 75 7.12 12.42 7.83
CA ARG A 75 5.70 12.63 7.55
C ARG A 75 5.13 11.57 6.59
N ASP A 76 5.82 11.28 5.49
CA ASP A 76 5.31 10.28 4.54
C ASP A 76 5.29 8.87 5.17
N PHE A 77 6.26 8.56 6.04
CA PHE A 77 6.17 7.33 6.82
C PHE A 77 5.02 7.34 7.82
N GLU A 78 4.78 8.45 8.54
CA GLU A 78 3.65 8.59 9.48
C GLU A 78 2.29 8.43 8.77
N ARG A 79 2.13 9.00 7.57
CA ARG A 79 0.96 8.80 6.72
C ARG A 79 0.77 7.32 6.40
N PHE A 80 1.83 6.69 5.90
CA PHE A 80 1.83 5.27 5.55
C PHE A 80 1.45 4.37 6.73
N GLN A 81 2.11 4.59 7.87
CA GLN A 81 1.88 3.86 9.11
C GLN A 81 0.45 4.05 9.64
N THR A 82 -0.09 5.27 9.58
CA THR A 82 -1.46 5.57 10.06
C THR A 82 -2.49 4.72 9.31
N PHE A 83 -2.39 4.61 7.98
CA PHE A 83 -3.31 3.77 7.23
C PHE A 83 -3.17 2.29 7.59
N LEU A 84 -1.95 1.78 7.69
CA LEU A 84 -1.73 0.38 8.05
C LEU A 84 -2.29 0.06 9.44
N GLN A 85 -2.08 0.92 10.43
CA GLN A 85 -2.60 0.73 11.79
C GLN A 85 -4.13 0.75 11.83
N CYS A 86 -4.76 1.66 11.09
CA CYS A 86 -6.21 1.82 11.12
C CYS A 86 -6.96 0.83 10.22
N CYS A 87 -6.37 0.41 9.10
CA CYS A 87 -7.09 -0.26 8.02
C CYS A 87 -6.47 -1.60 7.59
N MET A 88 -5.23 -1.91 7.97
CA MET A 88 -4.54 -3.15 7.60
C MET A 88 -3.74 -3.72 8.79
N SER A 89 -4.39 -3.81 9.95
CA SER A 89 -3.74 -4.29 11.18
C SER A 89 -3.31 -5.75 11.09
N ASP A 90 -3.96 -6.55 10.24
CA ASP A 90 -3.59 -7.92 9.93
C ASP A 90 -2.21 -8.03 9.27
N PHE A 91 -1.87 -7.09 8.38
CA PHE A 91 -0.52 -6.99 7.81
C PHE A 91 0.52 -6.73 8.89
N LEU A 92 0.25 -5.81 9.82
CA LEU A 92 1.17 -5.49 10.91
C LEU A 92 1.33 -6.68 11.85
N ASN A 93 0.22 -7.30 12.26
CA ASN A 93 0.22 -8.47 13.13
C ASN A 93 1.01 -9.64 12.51
N GLU A 94 0.83 -9.92 11.22
CA GLU A 94 1.61 -10.96 10.55
C GLU A 94 3.09 -10.59 10.50
N SER A 95 3.40 -9.34 10.17
CA SER A 95 4.78 -8.86 10.08
C SER A 95 5.51 -8.88 11.40
N ASP A 96 4.85 -8.52 12.50
CA ASP A 96 5.40 -8.53 13.86
C ASP A 96 5.59 -9.95 14.38
N ALA A 97 4.74 -10.89 13.96
CA ALA A 97 4.91 -12.31 14.22
C ALA A 97 6.06 -12.94 13.43
N MET A 98 6.65 -12.22 12.47
CA MET A 98 7.77 -12.68 11.68
C MET A 98 9.08 -12.07 12.15
N THR A 99 10.14 -12.88 12.15
CA THR A 99 11.51 -12.38 12.31
C THR A 99 11.98 -11.75 11.00
N LEU A 100 11.50 -10.54 10.72
CA LEU A 100 11.94 -9.78 9.56
C LEU A 100 13.43 -9.39 9.72
N PRO A 101 14.23 -9.38 8.64
CA PRO A 101 15.60 -8.91 8.72
C PRO A 101 15.63 -7.41 9.15
N PRO A 102 16.80 -6.86 9.51
CA PRO A 102 16.91 -5.42 9.70
C PRO A 102 16.73 -4.69 8.35
N THR A 103 15.97 -3.60 8.35
CA THR A 103 15.96 -2.65 7.21
C THR A 103 17.33 -1.94 7.09
N PRO A 104 17.64 -1.27 5.96
CA PRO A 104 18.88 -0.49 5.81
C PRO A 104 19.11 0.56 6.90
N LYS A 105 18.03 1.01 7.57
CA LYS A 105 18.05 1.96 8.69
C LYS A 105 18.03 1.29 10.07
N ARG A 106 18.28 -0.03 10.14
CA ARG A 106 18.41 -0.86 11.36
C ARG A 106 17.17 -0.89 12.27
N LYS A 107 15.98 -0.67 11.72
CA LYS A 107 14.70 -0.84 12.43
C LYS A 107 13.93 -2.01 11.83
N SER A 108 13.12 -2.71 12.63
CA SER A 108 12.39 -3.92 12.24
C SER A 108 10.92 -3.81 12.64
N GLY A 109 10.05 -3.66 11.64
CA GLY A 109 8.59 -3.63 11.71
C GLY A 109 8.03 -3.76 10.30
N GLY A 110 6.81 -4.29 10.17
CA GLY A 110 6.20 -4.57 8.85
C GLY A 110 6.00 -3.34 7.98
N ASP A 111 5.54 -2.25 8.59
CA ASP A 111 5.35 -0.95 7.97
C ASP A 111 6.67 -0.34 7.48
N GLU A 112 7.74 -0.37 8.27
CA GLU A 112 9.06 0.09 7.83
C GLU A 112 9.58 -0.74 6.66
N TRP A 113 9.39 -2.06 6.70
CA TRP A 113 9.78 -2.94 5.60
C TRP A 113 9.05 -2.58 4.31
N LEU A 114 7.73 -2.46 4.39
CA LEU A 114 6.91 -2.11 3.23
C LEU A 114 7.28 -0.72 2.69
N TYR A 115 7.55 0.24 3.57
CA TYR A 115 7.86 1.62 3.18
C TYR A 115 9.31 1.82 2.69
N GLU A 116 10.31 1.39 3.46
CA GLU A 116 11.72 1.67 3.19
C GLU A 116 12.30 0.70 2.16
N VAL A 117 12.00 -0.59 2.27
CA VAL A 117 12.61 -1.61 1.42
C VAL A 117 11.83 -1.78 0.12
N PHE A 118 10.51 -1.92 0.24
CA PHE A 118 9.66 -2.28 -0.89
C PHE A 118 9.15 -1.09 -1.70
N ARG A 119 8.72 0.00 -1.05
CA ARG A 119 8.34 1.24 -1.73
C ARG A 119 9.57 2.08 -2.13
N CYS A 120 10.33 2.58 -1.15
CA CYS A 120 11.46 3.48 -1.42
C CYS A 120 12.64 2.75 -2.06
N GLY A 121 12.98 1.56 -1.57
CA GLY A 121 14.13 0.80 -2.06
C GLY A 121 14.00 0.34 -3.51
N PHE A 122 12.79 0.12 -4.00
CA PHE A 122 12.58 -0.17 -5.40
C PHE A 122 12.81 1.06 -6.29
N VAL A 123 12.25 2.22 -5.91
CA VAL A 123 12.41 3.50 -6.66
C VAL A 123 13.88 3.93 -6.74
N HIS A 124 14.66 3.65 -5.70
CA HIS A 124 16.06 4.05 -5.62
C HIS A 124 17.05 2.97 -6.04
N GLY A 125 16.55 1.81 -6.49
CA GLY A 125 17.37 0.71 -6.99
C GLY A 125 18.32 0.14 -5.93
N TYR A 126 17.82 -0.76 -5.08
CA TYR A 126 18.66 -1.62 -4.23
C TYR A 126 18.87 -3.00 -4.89
N PRO A 127 19.78 -3.14 -5.88
CA PRO A 127 20.22 -4.45 -6.33
C PRO A 127 21.03 -5.11 -5.20
N GLY A 128 20.58 -6.28 -4.74
CA GLY A 128 21.32 -7.09 -3.75
C GLY A 128 20.62 -7.32 -2.40
N ALA A 129 19.42 -6.77 -2.18
CA ALA A 129 18.63 -7.14 -1.01
C ALA A 129 18.10 -8.59 -1.19
N ASN A 130 18.22 -9.44 -0.17
CA ASN A 130 17.68 -10.82 -0.13
C ASN A 130 16.14 -10.85 -0.06
N VAL A 131 15.47 -9.95 -0.79
CA VAL A 131 14.03 -9.81 -0.81
C VAL A 131 13.48 -9.70 -2.22
N ALA A 132 12.21 -10.04 -2.38
CA ALA A 132 11.53 -10.04 -3.67
C ALA A 132 10.05 -9.70 -3.54
N TRP A 133 9.44 -9.37 -4.67
CA TRP A 133 8.00 -9.46 -4.86
C TRP A 133 7.67 -10.82 -5.47
N GLY A 134 6.53 -11.40 -5.11
CA GLY A 134 6.10 -12.66 -5.69
C GLY A 134 4.61 -12.87 -5.55
N ARG A 135 4.09 -13.80 -6.34
CA ARG A 135 2.68 -14.19 -6.34
C ARG A 135 2.55 -15.60 -5.78
N ASN A 136 1.68 -15.75 -4.81
CA ASN A 136 1.25 -17.04 -4.26
C ASN A 136 -0.20 -16.91 -3.79
N PRO A 137 -1.18 -17.07 -4.70
CA PRO A 137 -2.59 -16.79 -4.41
C PRO A 137 -3.20 -17.76 -3.39
N GLY A 138 -2.62 -18.96 -3.22
CA GLY A 138 -3.10 -19.97 -2.28
C GLY A 138 -2.56 -19.82 -0.85
N LEU A 139 -1.59 -18.94 -0.62
CA LEU A 139 -0.89 -18.90 0.66
C LEU A 139 -1.66 -18.18 1.77
N ASN A 140 -2.51 -17.22 1.44
CA ASN A 140 -3.24 -16.39 2.42
C ASN A 140 -2.34 -15.76 3.50
N ARG A 141 -1.11 -15.37 3.11
CA ARG A 141 -0.14 -14.67 3.96
C ARG A 141 0.54 -13.58 3.16
N TYR A 142 0.87 -12.48 3.83
CA TYR A 142 1.62 -11.38 3.23
C TYR A 142 3.05 -11.78 2.92
N TRP A 143 3.66 -12.66 3.70
CA TRP A 143 5.08 -12.98 3.53
C TRP A 143 5.32 -14.46 3.26
N PHE A 144 6.35 -14.74 2.46
CA PHE A 144 6.84 -16.10 2.25
C PHE A 144 8.31 -16.14 1.87
N HIS A 145 8.92 -17.31 2.03
CA HIS A 145 10.26 -17.54 1.52
C HIS A 145 10.20 -18.18 0.14
N ASN A 146 10.95 -17.61 -0.80
CA ASN A 146 11.09 -18.13 -2.15
C ASN A 146 12.57 -18.10 -2.57
N HIS A 147 13.13 -19.26 -2.89
CA HIS A 147 14.55 -19.42 -3.24
C HIS A 147 15.50 -18.70 -2.27
N GLY A 148 15.27 -18.86 -0.95
CA GLY A 148 16.09 -18.25 0.10
C GLY A 148 15.90 -16.74 0.30
N ARG A 149 14.95 -16.11 -0.41
CA ARG A 149 14.62 -14.68 -0.27
C ARG A 149 13.31 -14.49 0.47
N LEU A 150 13.23 -13.48 1.34
CA LEU A 150 11.97 -13.03 1.92
C LEU A 150 11.16 -12.31 0.85
N THR A 151 9.97 -12.81 0.57
CA THR A 151 9.14 -12.36 -0.54
C THR A 151 7.82 -11.80 -0.01
N LEU A 152 7.47 -10.59 -0.43
CA LEU A 152 6.17 -10.00 -0.18
C LEU A 152 5.17 -10.50 -1.23
N ASN A 153 4.11 -11.15 -0.75
CA ASN A 153 3.05 -11.72 -1.55
C ASN A 153 2.12 -10.63 -2.07
N ILE A 154 2.21 -10.36 -3.37
CA ILE A 154 1.39 -9.36 -4.04
C ILE A 154 -0.10 -9.70 -3.91
N ASP A 155 -0.46 -10.99 -3.96
CA ASP A 155 -1.86 -11.40 -3.95
C ASP A 155 -2.51 -11.15 -2.58
N GLU A 156 -1.80 -11.35 -1.48
CA GLU A 156 -2.31 -10.97 -0.16
C GLU A 156 -2.21 -9.46 0.09
N LEU A 157 -1.17 -8.78 -0.40
CA LEU A 157 -1.07 -7.32 -0.30
C LEU A 157 -2.27 -6.61 -0.96
N VAL A 158 -2.66 -7.04 -2.16
CA VAL A 158 -3.83 -6.48 -2.88
C VAL A 158 -5.13 -6.83 -2.16
N ARG A 159 -5.30 -8.06 -1.69
CA ARG A 159 -6.49 -8.46 -0.90
C ARG A 159 -6.59 -7.67 0.40
N GLY A 160 -5.47 -7.51 1.11
CA GLY A 160 -5.35 -6.68 2.30
C GLY A 160 -5.67 -5.22 2.04
N PHE A 161 -5.16 -4.66 0.94
CA PHE A 161 -5.48 -3.28 0.56
C PHE A 161 -6.98 -3.09 0.29
N HIS A 162 -7.62 -4.01 -0.45
CA HIS A 162 -9.07 -3.96 -0.70
C HIS A 162 -9.88 -4.06 0.60
N ARG A 163 -9.49 -4.95 1.54
CA ARG A 163 -10.08 -4.96 2.89
C ARG A 163 -9.87 -3.62 3.61
N GLY A 164 -8.67 -3.05 3.50
CA GLY A 164 -8.35 -1.75 4.08
C GLY A 164 -9.16 -0.59 3.49
N ILE A 165 -9.53 -0.62 2.21
CA ILE A 165 -10.47 0.36 1.65
C ILE A 165 -11.84 0.26 2.31
N VAL A 166 -12.33 -0.96 2.59
CA VAL A 166 -13.61 -1.16 3.29
C VAL A 166 -13.54 -0.60 4.71
N GLU A 167 -12.47 -0.89 5.45
CA GLU A 167 -12.25 -0.33 6.80
C GLU A 167 -12.15 1.20 6.75
N PHE A 168 -11.41 1.76 5.79
CA PHE A 168 -11.29 3.20 5.59
C PHE A 168 -12.64 3.86 5.31
N ARG A 169 -13.49 3.25 4.47
CA ARG A 169 -14.87 3.73 4.23
C ARG A 169 -15.66 3.81 5.54
N GLY A 170 -15.53 2.80 6.40
CA GLY A 170 -16.15 2.79 7.73
C GLY A 170 -15.69 3.95 8.61
N LEU A 171 -14.38 4.19 8.68
CA LEU A 171 -13.79 5.29 9.44
C LEU A 171 -14.25 6.66 8.94
N VAL A 172 -14.24 6.87 7.62
CA VAL A 172 -14.65 8.14 7.03
C VAL A 172 -16.17 8.35 7.12
N ALA A 173 -16.98 7.28 7.08
CA ALA A 173 -18.41 7.39 7.33
C ALA A 173 -18.73 7.82 8.78
N ALA A 174 -17.87 7.49 9.74
CA ALA A 174 -18.00 7.88 11.14
C ALA A 174 -17.48 9.31 11.43
N ASP A 175 -16.67 9.91 10.54
CA ASP A 175 -16.13 11.26 10.67
C ASP A 175 -16.61 12.16 9.50
N ALA A 176 -17.62 12.98 9.78
CA ALA A 176 -18.21 13.89 8.80
C ALA A 176 -17.21 14.91 8.22
N GLU A 177 -16.19 15.29 8.98
CA GLU A 177 -15.14 16.18 8.50
C GLU A 177 -14.26 15.46 7.48
N LEU A 178 -13.81 14.24 7.79
CA LEU A 178 -13.04 13.43 6.84
C LEU A 178 -13.81 13.21 5.54
N ARG A 179 -15.13 12.93 5.62
CA ARG A 179 -15.95 12.71 4.43
C ARG A 179 -16.10 13.96 3.59
N SER A 180 -16.42 15.09 4.22
CA SER A 180 -16.66 16.35 3.51
C SER A 180 -15.39 16.97 2.93
N ARG A 181 -14.24 16.80 3.60
CA ARG A 181 -12.93 17.36 3.18
C ARG A 181 -12.01 16.34 2.53
N PHE A 182 -12.52 15.15 2.18
CA PHE A 182 -11.73 14.05 1.62
C PHE A 182 -10.83 14.51 0.45
N LEU A 183 -11.42 15.20 -0.54
CA LEU A 183 -10.66 15.67 -1.72
C LEU A 183 -9.62 16.75 -1.36
N GLU A 184 -9.90 17.58 -0.37
CA GLU A 184 -8.94 18.58 0.11
C GLU A 184 -7.73 17.88 0.73
N TYR A 185 -7.98 16.93 1.62
CA TYR A 185 -6.92 16.22 2.33
C TYR A 185 -6.09 15.33 1.44
N ILE A 186 -6.68 14.69 0.43
CA ILE A 186 -5.91 13.83 -0.45
C ILE A 186 -4.97 14.65 -1.36
N VAL A 187 -5.34 15.88 -1.74
CA VAL A 187 -4.57 16.75 -2.64
C VAL A 187 -3.57 17.67 -1.92
N ALA A 188 -3.80 18.07 -0.66
CA ALA A 188 -2.99 19.10 0.04
C ALA A 188 -1.50 18.75 0.32
N ASP A 189 -0.49 19.48 -0.18
CA ASP A 189 0.94 19.09 -0.09
C ASP A 189 1.67 19.26 1.28
#